data_AF-A0A4Y1Z6G4-F1
#
_entry.id   AF-A0A4Y1Z6G4-F1
#
_cell.length_a   1.000
_cell.length_b   1.000
_cell.length_c   1.000
_cell.angle_alpha   90.00
_cell.angle_beta   90.00
_cell.angle_gamma   90.00
#
_symmetry.space_group_name_H-M   'P 1'
#
loop_
_entity.id
_entity.type
_entity.pdbx_description
1 polymer ?
#
loop_
_entity_poly.entity_id
_entity_poly.type
_entity_poly.pdbx_seq_one_letter_code
_entity_poly.pdbx_strand_id
1 'polypeptide(L)'
;MFALTCIGISSLGAAGEVIKEAARLFTGNLWVLFLLFFLVLSVYYVLFRKQPEFFTRRLCGIYLLMFTMLLISHVRLFEALSAVNTWQNRSVIINTFLLFKGELSGSIPSQGLGGGLIGAIGFAFFYYLFSTTGTYFMTFFLFLVSAILITGHSIGSFVRKIVGGLFHSIRTSAAHWTSSFKTFSDNRAKRKK
;
A
#
# COMPACT_ATOMS: atom_id res chain seq x y z
N MET A 1 -18.40 -10.55 14.14
CA MET A 1 -17.41 -9.89 13.27
C MET A 1 -18.05 -8.79 12.43
N PHE A 2 -19.04 -9.08 11.59
CA PHE A 2 -19.71 -8.08 10.72
C PHE A 2 -20.14 -6.79 11.44
N ALA A 3 -20.91 -6.90 12.53
CA ALA A 3 -21.37 -5.73 13.27
C ALA A 3 -20.21 -4.89 13.85
N LEU A 4 -19.18 -5.55 14.38
CA LEU A 4 -17.99 -4.88 14.94
C LEU A 4 -17.21 -4.12 13.86
N THR A 5 -17.03 -4.71 12.68
CA THR A 5 -16.38 -4.03 11.55
C THR A 5 -17.17 -2.83 11.05
N CYS A 6 -18.50 -2.94 10.95
CA CYS A 6 -19.34 -1.81 10.55
C CYS A 6 -19.30 -0.67 11.58
N ILE A 7 -19.38 -1.01 12.87
CA ILE A 7 -19.29 -0.04 13.97
C ILE A 7 -17.91 0.65 13.98
N GLY A 8 -16.84 -0.10 13.73
CA GLY A 8 -15.47 0.42 13.65
C GLY A 8 -15.24 1.33 12.44
N ILE A 9 -15.72 0.96 11.25
CA ILE A 9 -15.58 1.78 10.03
C ILE A 9 -16.36 3.09 10.17
N SER A 10 -17.57 3.03 10.72
CA SER A 10 -18.42 4.21 10.91
C SER A 10 -18.09 5.01 12.15
N SER A 11 -17.08 4.61 12.95
CA SER A 11 -16.71 5.24 14.23
C SER A 11 -17.93 5.50 15.13
N LEU A 12 -18.86 4.54 15.20
CA LEU A 12 -20.13 4.72 15.92
C LEU A 12 -19.91 4.53 17.43
N GLY A 13 -19.96 5.64 18.15
CA GLY A 13 -19.84 5.67 19.61
C GLY A 13 -18.45 5.26 20.12
N ALA A 14 -18.33 5.10 21.44
CA ALA A 14 -17.05 4.76 22.08
C ALA A 14 -16.46 3.42 21.57
N ALA A 15 -17.32 2.43 21.29
CA ALA A 15 -16.89 1.14 20.78
C ALA A 15 -16.27 1.25 19.37
N GLY A 16 -16.87 2.06 18.49
CA GLY A 16 -16.34 2.28 17.14
C GLY A 16 -14.98 2.97 17.15
N GLU A 17 -14.83 3.99 18.00
CA GLU A 17 -13.56 4.72 18.10
C GLU A 17 -12.43 3.83 18.64
N VAL A 18 -12.69 2.99 19.64
CA VAL A 18 -11.71 2.03 20.15
C VAL A 18 -11.28 1.03 19.07
N ILE A 19 -12.23 0.52 18.28
CA ILE A 19 -11.93 -0.42 17.18
C ILE A 19 -11.08 0.25 16.10
N LYS A 20 -11.42 1.49 15.74
CA LYS A 20 -10.67 2.29 14.77
C LYS A 20 -9.25 2.55 15.27
N GLU A 21 -9.07 3.00 16.51
CA GLU A 21 -7.75 3.27 17.08
C GLU A 21 -6.92 1.99 17.24
N ALA A 22 -7.55 0.86 17.59
CA ALA A 22 -6.88 -0.43 17.56
C ALA A 22 -6.40 -0.80 16.14
N ALA A 23 -7.22 -0.60 15.11
CA ALA A 23 -6.80 -0.81 13.72
C ALA A 23 -5.68 0.17 13.30
N ARG A 24 -5.73 1.44 13.74
CA ARG A 24 -4.65 2.42 13.54
C ARG A 24 -3.36 2.01 14.23
N LEU A 25 -3.42 1.39 15.41
CA LEU A 25 -2.22 0.86 16.07
C LEU A 25 -1.50 -0.19 15.21
N PHE A 26 -2.24 -1.15 14.65
CA PHE A 26 -1.62 -2.25 13.88
C PHE A 26 -1.16 -1.84 12.49
N THR A 27 -2.02 -1.11 11.77
CA THR A 27 -1.87 -0.82 10.33
C THR A 27 -1.57 0.65 10.03
N GLY A 28 -1.54 1.49 11.06
CA GLY A 28 -1.23 2.92 10.93
C GLY A 28 -2.26 3.63 10.08
N ASN A 29 -1.79 4.30 9.04
CA ASN A 29 -2.63 5.07 8.12
C ASN A 29 -3.53 4.18 7.25
N LEU A 30 -3.20 2.89 7.10
CA LEU A 30 -3.94 1.94 6.26
C LEU A 30 -5.05 1.19 7.03
N TRP A 31 -5.51 1.74 8.15
CA TRP A 31 -6.54 1.14 9.03
C TRP A 31 -7.86 0.84 8.29
N VAL A 32 -8.29 1.71 7.35
CA VAL A 32 -9.50 1.50 6.55
C VAL A 32 -9.38 0.23 5.71
N LEU A 33 -8.22 0.00 5.10
CA LEU A 33 -7.98 -1.15 4.25
C LEU A 33 -7.99 -2.46 5.05
N PHE A 34 -7.48 -2.41 6.28
CA PHE A 34 -7.55 -3.51 7.25
C PHE A 34 -9.00 -3.81 7.65
N LEU A 35 -9.78 -2.81 8.05
CA LEU A 35 -11.19 -3.01 8.42
C LEU A 35 -12.03 -3.49 7.23
N LEU A 36 -11.75 -3.01 6.02
CA LEU A 36 -12.40 -3.46 4.80
C LEU A 36 -12.11 -4.95 4.52
N PHE A 37 -10.88 -5.40 4.75
CA PHE A 37 -10.54 -6.82 4.64
C PHE A 37 -11.38 -7.69 5.60
N PHE A 38 -11.51 -7.27 6.87
CA PHE A 38 -12.37 -7.98 7.83
C PHE A 38 -13.86 -7.89 7.46
N LEU A 39 -14.31 -6.78 6.89
CA LEU A 39 -15.69 -6.63 6.39
C LEU A 39 -15.98 -7.65 5.29
N VAL A 40 -15.13 -7.72 4.25
CA VAL A 40 -15.26 -8.66 3.13
C VAL A 40 -15.24 -10.10 3.64
N LEU A 41 -14.29 -10.42 4.54
CA LEU A 41 -14.20 -11.73 5.16
C LEU A 41 -15.48 -12.08 5.93
N SER A 42 -16.03 -11.12 6.69
CA SER A 42 -17.25 -11.35 7.44
C SER A 42 -18.48 -11.53 6.55
N VAL A 43 -18.58 -10.81 5.43
CA VAL A 43 -19.65 -11.01 4.44
C VAL A 43 -19.53 -12.38 3.81
N TYR A 44 -18.31 -12.80 3.44
CA TYR A 44 -18.06 -14.13 2.90
C TYR A 44 -18.55 -15.24 3.85
N TYR A 45 -18.24 -15.12 5.15
CA TYR A 45 -18.72 -16.07 6.15
C TYR A 45 -20.25 -16.15 6.25
N VAL A 46 -20.94 -15.01 6.16
CA VAL A 46 -22.42 -14.96 6.22
C VAL A 46 -23.04 -15.61 4.99
N LEU A 47 -22.49 -15.34 3.80
CA LEU A 47 -23.04 -15.83 2.53
C LEU A 47 -22.76 -17.32 2.31
N PHE A 48 -21.50 -17.74 2.47
CA PHE A 48 -21.08 -19.09 2.09
C PHE A 48 -21.17 -20.09 3.24
N ARG A 49 -21.24 -19.63 4.50
CA ARG A 49 -21.25 -20.45 5.73
C ARG A 49 -20.15 -21.54 5.77
N LYS A 50 -19.06 -21.32 5.06
CA LYS A 50 -17.89 -22.19 4.97
C LYS A 50 -16.65 -21.38 5.27
N GLN A 51 -15.62 -22.03 5.83
CA GLN A 51 -14.33 -21.36 6.00
C GLN A 51 -13.70 -21.14 4.61
N PRO A 52 -13.29 -19.91 4.26
CA PRO A 52 -12.49 -19.69 3.07
C PRO A 52 -11.15 -20.41 3.22
N GLU A 53 -10.61 -20.91 2.13
CA GLU A 53 -9.24 -21.40 2.11
C GLU A 53 -8.28 -20.22 2.30
N PHE A 54 -7.82 -19.99 3.53
CA PHE A 54 -6.99 -18.83 3.88
C PHE A 54 -5.63 -18.80 3.18
N PHE A 55 -5.13 -19.94 2.71
CA PHE A 55 -3.79 -20.12 2.17
C PHE A 55 -3.79 -20.51 0.69
N THR A 56 -4.59 -19.82 -0.13
CA THR A 56 -4.46 -19.95 -1.58
C THR A 56 -3.33 -19.08 -2.10
N ARG A 57 -2.70 -19.49 -3.22
CA ARG A 57 -1.61 -18.73 -3.87
C ARG A 57 -1.96 -17.26 -4.09
N ARG A 58 -3.22 -16.99 -4.48
CA ARG A 58 -3.72 -15.62 -4.72
C ARG A 58 -3.86 -14.82 -3.43
N LEU A 59 -4.39 -15.41 -2.35
CA LEU A 59 -4.53 -14.75 -1.05
C LEU A 59 -3.18 -14.46 -0.41
N CYS A 60 -2.22 -15.39 -0.49
CA CYS A 60 -0.86 -15.13 -0.05
C CYS A 60 -0.24 -13.93 -0.78
N GLY A 61 -0.51 -13.78 -2.09
CA GLY A 61 -0.12 -12.61 -2.86
C GLY A 61 -0.74 -11.32 -2.33
N ILE A 62 -2.03 -11.34 -2.00
CA ILE A 62 -2.75 -10.18 -1.42
C ILE A 62 -2.19 -9.83 -0.03
N TYR A 63 -1.92 -10.80 0.84
CA TYR A 63 -1.30 -10.54 2.15
C TYR A 63 0.08 -9.91 2.01
N LEU A 64 0.86 -10.40 1.05
CA LEU A 64 2.19 -9.86 0.76
C LEU A 64 2.11 -8.45 0.16
N LEU A 65 1.07 -8.16 -0.64
CA LEU A 65 0.78 -6.81 -1.15
C LEU A 65 0.51 -5.84 0.01
N MET A 66 -0.37 -6.25 0.91
CA MET A 66 -0.73 -5.47 2.10
C MET A 66 0.50 -5.20 2.94
N PHE A 67 1.28 -6.25 3.26
CA PHE A 67 2.52 -6.10 4.02
C PHE A 67 3.51 -5.13 3.36
N THR A 68 3.66 -5.20 2.03
CA THR A 68 4.52 -4.28 1.28
C THR A 68 4.04 -2.83 1.38
N MET A 69 2.72 -2.59 1.27
CA MET A 69 2.15 -1.24 1.45
C MET A 69 2.40 -0.69 2.87
N LEU A 70 2.26 -1.53 3.89
CA LEU A 70 2.57 -1.15 5.28
C LEU A 70 4.06 -0.79 5.42
N LEU A 71 4.94 -1.56 4.78
CA LEU A 71 6.38 -1.33 4.83
C LEU A 71 6.77 0.00 4.19
N ILE A 72 6.26 0.29 2.97
CA ILE A 72 6.47 1.59 2.30
C ILE A 72 6.01 2.74 3.19
N SER A 73 4.80 2.62 3.76
CA SER A 73 4.23 3.65 4.64
C SER A 73 5.11 3.91 5.86
N HIS A 74 5.71 2.85 6.43
CA HIS A 74 6.59 2.97 7.58
C HIS A 74 7.98 3.52 7.23
N VAL A 75 8.56 3.14 6.08
CA VAL A 75 9.83 3.72 5.60
C VAL A 75 9.70 5.22 5.43
N ARG A 76 8.60 5.69 4.81
CA ARG A 76 8.33 7.13 4.61
C ARG A 76 8.19 7.89 5.93
N LEU A 77 7.48 7.29 6.90
CA LEU A 77 7.39 7.86 8.23
C LEU A 77 8.78 7.98 8.87
N PHE A 78 9.60 6.94 8.73
CA PHE A 78 10.94 6.92 9.28
C PHE A 78 11.83 8.01 8.66
N GLU A 79 11.79 8.20 7.35
CA GLU A 79 12.53 9.28 6.68
C GLU A 79 12.08 10.67 7.14
N ALA A 80 10.76 10.89 7.23
CA ALA A 80 10.20 12.16 7.67
C ALA A 80 10.64 12.53 9.09
N LEU A 81 10.57 11.57 10.03
CA LEU A 81 10.98 11.78 11.43
C LEU A 81 12.51 11.89 11.57
N SER A 82 13.28 11.18 10.73
CA SER A 82 14.75 11.26 10.74
C SER A 82 15.24 12.61 10.25
N ALA A 83 14.58 13.20 9.24
CA ALA A 83 14.93 14.52 8.72
C ALA A 83 14.76 15.62 9.77
N VAL A 84 13.82 15.46 10.69
CA VAL A 84 13.53 16.45 11.76
C VAL A 84 14.24 16.08 13.08
N ASN A 85 15.00 15.00 13.11
CA ASN A 85 15.78 14.52 14.27
C ASN A 85 14.93 14.28 15.53
N THR A 86 13.66 13.92 15.37
CA THR A 86 12.67 13.81 16.45
C THR A 86 12.64 12.44 17.15
N TRP A 87 13.64 11.58 16.92
CA TRP A 87 13.67 10.26 17.52
C TRP A 87 14.07 10.33 18.99
N GLN A 88 13.14 10.01 19.88
CA GLN A 88 13.44 9.93 21.32
C GLN A 88 14.20 8.65 21.70
N ASN A 89 14.08 7.57 20.92
CA ASN A 89 14.74 6.28 21.18
C ASN A 89 15.36 5.68 19.91
N ARG A 90 16.34 4.77 20.08
CA ARG A 90 16.95 4.01 18.96
C ARG A 90 16.00 2.96 18.35
N SER A 91 14.99 2.50 19.11
CA SER A 91 14.06 1.46 18.66
C SER A 91 12.88 2.05 17.88
N VAL A 92 12.74 1.65 16.61
CA VAL A 92 11.67 2.10 15.72
C VAL A 92 10.28 1.68 16.23
N ILE A 93 10.18 0.47 16.80
CA ILE A 93 8.93 -0.09 17.31
C ILE A 93 8.41 0.74 18.50
N ILE A 94 9.30 1.05 19.45
CA ILE A 94 8.94 1.83 20.65
C ILE A 94 8.54 3.25 20.25
N ASN A 95 9.28 3.88 19.33
CA ASN A 95 8.92 5.21 18.84
C ASN A 95 7.55 5.22 18.17
N THR A 96 7.21 4.19 17.39
CA THR A 96 5.89 4.06 16.76
C THR A 96 4.78 3.99 17.81
N PHE A 97 5.00 3.24 18.88
CA PHE A 97 4.04 3.12 19.97
C PHE A 97 3.90 4.41 20.78
N LEU A 98 5.01 5.13 21.00
CA LEU A 98 5.00 6.43 21.67
C LEU A 98 4.28 7.49 20.81
N LEU A 99 4.52 7.51 19.50
CA LEU A 99 3.79 8.37 18.55
C LEU A 99 2.29 8.09 18.62
N PHE A 100 1.88 6.82 18.59
CA PHE A 100 0.48 6.43 18.75
C PHE A 100 -0.14 6.90 20.06
N LYS A 101 0.55 6.70 21.18
CA LYS A 101 0.10 7.18 22.48
C LYS A 101 -0.04 8.71 22.51
N GLY A 102 0.90 9.43 21.92
CA GLY A 102 0.87 10.88 21.84
C GLY A 102 -0.26 11.43 20.96
N GLU A 103 -0.57 10.75 19.85
CA GLU A 103 -1.75 11.10 19.03
C GLU A 103 -3.06 10.80 19.78
N LEU A 104 -3.15 9.67 20.50
CA LEU A 104 -4.32 9.31 21.31
C LEU A 104 -4.58 10.30 22.46
N SER A 105 -3.54 10.78 23.13
CA SER A 105 -3.67 11.75 24.23
C SER A 105 -3.86 13.19 23.74
N GLY A 106 -3.85 13.42 22.42
CA GLY A 106 -3.92 14.76 21.83
C GLY A 106 -2.66 15.61 22.05
N SER A 107 -1.57 15.01 22.53
CA SER A 107 -0.32 15.70 22.85
C SER A 107 0.55 15.95 21.61
N ILE A 108 0.33 15.18 20.55
CA ILE A 108 1.04 15.30 19.27
C ILE A 108 -0.02 15.42 18.16
N PRO A 109 0.12 16.38 17.22
CA PRO A 109 -0.77 16.45 16.07
C PRO A 109 -0.67 15.15 15.24
N SER A 110 -1.80 14.72 14.66
CA SER A 110 -1.88 13.55 13.77
C SER A 110 -1.01 13.75 12.54
N GLN A 111 0.27 13.41 12.62
CA GLN A 111 1.20 13.44 11.48
C GLN A 111 1.18 12.12 10.70
N GLY A 112 0.46 11.12 11.21
CA GLY A 112 0.25 9.84 10.53
C GLY A 112 1.15 8.76 11.10
N LEU A 113 0.56 7.60 11.40
CA LEU A 113 1.21 6.46 12.05
C LEU A 113 2.01 5.55 11.09
N GLY A 114 2.21 5.99 9.84
CA GLY A 114 2.89 5.19 8.82
C GLY A 114 2.22 3.83 8.62
N GLY A 115 3.00 2.75 8.67
CA GLY A 115 2.52 1.37 8.55
C GLY A 115 2.04 0.72 9.87
N GLY A 116 1.93 1.50 10.96
CA GLY A 116 1.58 0.98 12.29
C GLY A 116 2.64 0.03 12.86
N LEU A 117 2.26 -0.75 13.88
CA LEU A 117 3.16 -1.69 14.56
C LEU A 117 3.65 -2.79 13.62
N ILE A 118 2.79 -3.31 12.74
CA ILE A 118 3.16 -4.38 11.80
C ILE A 118 4.21 -3.84 10.80
N GLY A 119 4.00 -2.62 10.29
CA GLY A 119 4.97 -1.94 9.44
C GLY A 119 6.28 -1.63 10.18
N ALA A 120 6.21 -1.25 11.46
CA ALA A 120 7.39 -0.96 12.29
C ALA A 120 8.26 -2.20 12.51
N ILE A 121 7.65 -3.35 12.79
CA ILE A 121 8.36 -4.62 12.97
C ILE A 121 9.02 -5.04 11.66
N GLY A 122 8.27 -5.00 10.55
CA GLY A 122 8.80 -5.33 9.23
C GLY A 122 9.96 -4.41 8.83
N PHE A 123 9.77 -3.10 9.01
CA PHE A 123 10.81 -2.12 8.75
C PHE A 123 12.04 -2.33 9.63
N ALA A 124 11.88 -2.53 10.94
CA ALA A 124 13.00 -2.77 11.85
C ALA A 124 13.85 -3.97 11.39
N PHE A 125 13.21 -5.04 10.91
CA PHE A 125 13.90 -6.20 10.36
C PHE A 125 14.69 -5.85 9.09
N PHE A 126 14.06 -5.29 8.06
CA PHE A 126 14.76 -4.96 6.80
C PHE A 126 15.79 -3.84 6.95
N TYR A 127 15.51 -2.85 7.79
CA TYR A 127 16.44 -1.76 8.09
C TYR A 127 17.68 -2.28 8.80
N TYR A 128 17.53 -3.21 9.75
CA TYR A 128 18.68 -3.86 10.40
C TYR A 128 19.54 -4.62 9.40
N LEU A 129 18.94 -5.30 8.41
CA LEU A 129 19.68 -6.09 7.42
C LEU A 129 20.29 -5.24 6.30
N PHE A 130 19.61 -4.19 5.83
CA PHE A 130 19.92 -3.54 4.56
C PHE A 130 19.93 -2.01 4.61
N SER A 131 19.75 -1.40 5.79
CA SER A 131 19.55 0.05 5.96
C SER A 131 18.32 0.58 5.18
N THR A 132 18.10 1.89 5.15
CA THR A 132 16.94 2.52 4.50
C THR A 132 16.90 2.23 3.00
N THR A 133 18.01 2.47 2.29
CA THR A 133 18.09 2.29 0.83
C THR A 133 17.85 0.84 0.42
N GLY A 134 18.43 -0.12 1.14
CA GLY A 134 18.21 -1.53 0.86
C GLY A 134 16.81 -2.01 1.26
N THR A 135 16.17 -1.37 2.24
CA THR A 135 14.75 -1.63 2.56
C THR A 135 13.84 -1.21 1.40
N TYR A 136 14.08 -0.09 0.74
CA TYR A 136 13.35 0.29 -0.48
C TYR A 136 13.50 -0.74 -1.59
N PHE A 137 14.73 -1.22 -1.80
CA PHE A 137 15.01 -2.27 -2.77
C PHE A 137 14.22 -3.54 -2.43
N MET A 138 14.29 -4.03 -1.20
CA MET A 138 13.54 -5.23 -0.78
C MET A 138 12.02 -5.05 -0.90
N THR A 139 11.52 -3.86 -0.59
CA THR A 139 10.10 -3.52 -0.73
C THR A 139 9.64 -3.61 -2.19
N PHE A 140 10.47 -3.18 -3.14
CA PHE A 140 10.20 -3.35 -4.57
C PHE A 140 10.14 -4.82 -4.99
N PHE A 141 11.05 -5.66 -4.48
CA PHE A 141 11.00 -7.11 -4.75
C PHE A 141 9.78 -7.77 -4.13
N LEU A 142 9.41 -7.43 -2.89
CA LEU A 142 8.20 -7.93 -2.24
C LEU A 142 6.95 -7.53 -3.05
N PHE A 143 6.88 -6.28 -3.53
CA PHE A 143 5.80 -5.84 -4.42
C PHE A 143 5.71 -6.72 -5.67
N LEU A 144 6.85 -7.00 -6.31
CA LEU A 144 6.91 -7.83 -7.50
C LEU A 144 6.44 -9.27 -7.23
N VAL A 145 6.95 -9.88 -6.16
CA VAL A 145 6.56 -11.23 -5.71
C VAL A 145 5.05 -11.29 -5.43
N SER A 146 4.51 -10.28 -4.76
CA SER A 146 3.08 -10.16 -4.50
C SER A 146 2.27 -10.14 -5.81
N ALA A 147 2.65 -9.29 -6.77
CA ALA A 147 1.97 -9.18 -8.05
C ALA A 147 1.98 -10.51 -8.84
N ILE A 148 3.09 -11.25 -8.78
CA ILE A 148 3.22 -12.58 -9.42
C ILE A 148 2.27 -13.58 -8.77
N LEU A 149 2.20 -13.64 -7.44
CA LEU A 149 1.32 -14.56 -6.72
C LEU A 149 -0.16 -14.29 -7.01
N ILE A 150 -0.56 -13.01 -7.06
CA ILE A 150 -1.93 -12.59 -7.39
C ILE A 150 -2.28 -13.00 -8.83
N THR A 151 -1.39 -12.68 -9.77
CA THR A 151 -1.60 -12.94 -11.20
C THR A 151 -1.56 -14.44 -11.50
N GLY A 152 -0.78 -15.21 -10.74
CA GLY A 152 -0.61 -16.65 -10.93
C GLY A 152 0.13 -17.05 -12.21
N HIS A 153 0.67 -16.07 -12.92
CA HIS A 153 1.47 -16.22 -14.13
C HIS A 153 2.95 -16.04 -13.78
N SER A 154 3.84 -16.80 -14.44
CA SER A 154 5.29 -16.67 -14.17
C SER A 154 5.77 -15.26 -14.54
N ILE A 155 6.83 -14.78 -13.88
CA ILE A 155 7.49 -13.49 -14.13
C ILE A 155 7.67 -13.24 -15.63
N GLY A 156 8.17 -14.25 -16.36
CA GLY A 156 8.43 -14.11 -17.80
C GLY A 156 7.16 -13.91 -18.64
N SER A 157 6.01 -14.42 -18.21
CA SER A 157 4.73 -14.16 -18.90
C SER A 157 4.14 -12.80 -18.55
N PHE A 158 4.30 -12.33 -17.31
CA PHE A 158 3.87 -10.99 -16.88
C PHE A 158 4.70 -9.88 -17.54
N VAL A 159 6.04 -10.02 -17.55
CA VAL A 159 6.95 -9.08 -18.22
C VAL A 159 6.65 -9.00 -19.71
N ARG A 160 6.44 -10.14 -20.40
CA ARG A 160 6.04 -10.13 -21.82
C ARG A 160 4.73 -9.38 -22.06
N LYS A 161 3.76 -9.48 -21.15
CA LYS A 161 2.46 -8.81 -21.28
C LYS A 161 2.56 -7.30 -21.03
N ILE A 162 3.32 -6.87 -20.03
CA ILE A 162 3.58 -5.44 -19.77
C ILE A 162 4.43 -4.82 -20.87
N VAL A 163 5.57 -5.43 -21.21
CA VAL A 163 6.45 -4.92 -22.27
C VAL A 163 5.72 -4.92 -23.61
N GLY A 164 4.98 -5.98 -23.94
CA GLY A 164 4.17 -6.04 -25.15
C GLY A 164 3.09 -4.95 -25.20
N GLY A 165 2.38 -4.72 -24.09
CA GLY A 165 1.34 -3.68 -24.00
C GLY A 165 1.90 -2.25 -24.04
N LEU A 166 3.03 -2.00 -23.36
CA LEU A 166 3.72 -0.72 -23.33
C LEU A 166 4.33 -0.40 -24.71
N PHE A 167 4.97 -1.37 -25.35
CA PHE A 167 5.55 -1.23 -26.68
C PHE A 167 4.48 -0.99 -27.75
N HIS A 168 3.34 -1.67 -27.64
CA HIS A 168 2.20 -1.42 -28.52
C HIS A 168 1.63 -0.01 -28.32
N SER A 169 1.48 0.44 -27.07
CA SER A 169 0.98 1.78 -26.74
C SER A 169 1.92 2.91 -27.15
N ILE A 170 3.24 2.71 -27.05
CA ILE A 170 4.25 3.66 -27.53
C ILE A 170 4.24 3.70 -29.07
N ARG A 171 4.14 2.54 -29.72
CA ARG A 171 4.09 2.46 -31.19
C ARG A 171 2.82 3.12 -31.75
N THR A 172 1.66 2.91 -31.13
CA THR A 172 0.41 3.54 -31.55
C THR A 172 0.39 5.04 -31.24
N SER A 173 0.95 5.46 -30.11
CA SER A 173 1.10 6.88 -29.76
C SER A 173 2.06 7.62 -30.70
N ALA A 174 3.18 7.00 -31.09
CA ALA A 174 4.12 7.56 -32.07
C ALA A 174 3.52 7.63 -33.49
N ALA A 175 2.73 6.63 -33.88
CA ALA A 175 2.00 6.63 -35.14
C ALA A 175 0.93 7.74 -35.19
N HIS A 176 0.25 8.02 -34.07
CA HIS A 176 -0.75 9.09 -33.99
C HIS A 176 -0.12 10.51 -33.92
N TRP A 177 1.07 10.63 -33.33
CA TRP A 177 1.82 11.89 -33.31
C TRP A 177 2.33 12.30 -34.70
N THR A 178 2.85 11.33 -35.47
CA THR A 178 3.36 11.59 -36.82
C THR A 178 2.24 11.97 -37.81
N SER A 179 1.06 11.34 -37.71
CA SER A 179 -0.10 11.72 -38.53
C SER A 179 -0.71 13.06 -38.12
N SER A 180 -0.70 13.39 -36.82
CA SER A 180 -1.12 14.71 -36.33
C SER A 180 -0.18 15.81 -36.84
N PHE A 181 1.15 15.60 -36.80
CA PHE A 181 2.11 16.58 -37.33
C PHE A 181 1.99 16.80 -38.84
N LYS A 182 1.76 15.75 -39.63
CA LYS A 182 1.51 15.90 -41.08
C LYS A 182 0.23 16.69 -41.37
N THR A 183 -0.85 16.42 -40.65
CA THR A 183 -2.13 17.14 -40.80
C THR A 183 -2.00 18.62 -40.39
N PHE A 184 -1.24 18.93 -39.32
CA PHE A 184 -0.96 20.31 -38.91
C PHE A 184 -0.06 21.06 -39.91
N SER A 185 0.91 20.36 -40.53
CA SER A 185 1.77 20.92 -41.57
C SER A 185 0.99 21.26 -42.84
N ASP A 186 0.15 20.34 -43.32
CA ASP A 186 -0.67 20.54 -44.52
C ASP A 186 -1.71 21.66 -44.35
N ASN A 187 -2.32 21.79 -43.17
CA ASN A 187 -3.23 22.89 -42.89
C ASN A 187 -2.54 24.25 -42.81
N ARG A 188 -1.25 24.32 -42.42
CA ARG A 188 -0.47 25.57 -42.50
C ARG A 188 -0.10 25.92 -43.94
N ALA A 189 0.17 24.93 -44.80
CA ALA A 189 0.47 25.15 -46.21
C ALA A 189 -0.75 25.67 -46.99
N LYS A 190 -1.96 25.18 -46.66
CA LYS A 190 -3.21 25.66 -47.27
C LYS A 190 -3.65 27.05 -46.82
N ARG A 191 -3.24 27.51 -45.63
CA ARG A 191 -3.54 28.85 -45.11
C ARG A 191 -2.65 29.98 -45.68
N LYS A 192 -1.63 29.64 -46.48
CA LYS A 192 -0.69 30.59 -47.11
C LYS A 192 -0.93 30.80 -48.62
N LYS A 193 -1.97 30.18 -49.19
CA LYS A 193 -2.50 30.45 -50.53
C LYS A 193 -3.80 31.24 -50.39
#